data_AF-A0A182G954-F1
#
_entry.id   AF-A0A182G954-F1
#
_cell.length_a   1.000
_cell.length_b   1.000
_cell.length_c   1.000
_cell.angle_alpha   90.00
_cell.angle_beta   90.00
_cell.angle_gamma   90.00
#
_symmetry.space_group_name_H-M   'P 1'
#
loop_
_entity.id
_entity.type
_entity.pdbx_description
1 polymer ?
#
loop_
_entity_poly.entity_id
_entity_poly.type
_entity_poly.pdbx_seq_one_letter_code
_entity_poly.pdbx_strand_id
1 'polypeptide(L)'
;MESDKDIHSYFWERMQEAVGVLPKHLMRILNLQGYSSCDALAEVKDSDVTQIQSDMRLLAPVKKACLGTDEMRNLYGQFATSPESFIFLNGERKAILKIAEVVRKYGIHHFLPGTSGKPCTDFRPSAKSSDLADVLLRKIKTYYGSRRVDTIDFACFFAKLDGLTATVSIQEDGSAIGMVTCKMCKPEKTVKLKKTPMGTWLLGNFVKHSSQYHYCVRNSKPNMKRNSAEIVTSTPKKKKIRNRV
;
A
#
# COMPACT_ATOMS: atom_id res chain seq x y z
N MET A 1 4.21 15.69 -14.42
CA MET A 1 3.98 14.23 -14.52
C MET A 1 5.28 13.46 -14.80
N GLU A 2 6.43 14.13 -14.94
CA GLU A 2 7.77 13.54 -15.16
C GLU A 2 8.45 12.94 -13.92
N SER A 3 8.16 13.39 -12.69
CA SER A 3 9.09 13.15 -11.56
C SER A 3 9.10 11.74 -10.96
N ASP A 4 7.99 10.98 -11.03
CA ASP A 4 7.90 9.65 -10.38
C ASP A 4 8.63 8.55 -11.16
N LYS A 5 8.70 8.65 -12.50
CA LYS A 5 9.48 7.72 -13.33
C LYS A 5 10.98 7.83 -13.02
N ASP A 6 11.42 9.02 -12.67
CA ASP A 6 12.83 9.35 -12.44
C ASP A 6 13.33 8.76 -11.10
N ILE A 7 12.53 8.91 -10.04
CA ILE A 7 12.87 8.41 -8.69
C ILE A 7 13.02 6.88 -8.66
N HIS A 8 12.11 6.15 -9.32
CA HIS A 8 12.23 4.68 -9.38
C HIS A 8 13.41 4.24 -10.22
N SER A 9 13.72 4.94 -11.31
CA SER A 9 14.86 4.61 -12.17
C SER A 9 16.18 4.80 -11.43
N TYR A 10 16.35 5.95 -10.77
CA TYR A 10 17.51 6.24 -9.92
C TYR A 10 17.67 5.21 -8.79
N PHE A 11 16.57 4.87 -8.11
CA PHE A 11 16.57 3.90 -7.04
C PHE A 11 17.09 2.53 -7.49
N TRP A 12 16.56 2.02 -8.61
CA TRP A 12 16.95 0.71 -9.12
C TRP A 12 18.34 0.69 -9.73
N GLU A 13 18.82 1.81 -10.28
CA GLU A 13 20.20 1.95 -10.72
C GLU A 13 21.17 1.81 -9.54
N ARG A 14 20.99 2.63 -8.49
CA ARG A 14 21.82 2.60 -7.28
C ARG A 14 21.72 1.28 -6.51
N MET A 15 20.55 0.64 -6.53
CA MET A 15 20.37 -0.67 -5.91
C MET A 15 21.19 -1.73 -6.65
N GLN A 16 21.14 -1.75 -7.99
CA GLN A 16 21.88 -2.72 -8.79
C GLN A 16 23.40 -2.55 -8.70
N GLU A 17 23.89 -1.34 -8.44
CA GLU A 17 25.30 -1.13 -8.07
C GLU A 17 25.68 -1.87 -6.78
N ALA A 18 24.76 -1.95 -5.81
CA ALA A 18 25.02 -2.54 -4.50
C ALA A 18 24.78 -4.06 -4.43
N VAL A 19 23.80 -4.59 -5.18
CA VAL A 19 23.42 -6.01 -5.14
C VAL A 19 23.74 -6.79 -6.42
N GLY A 20 24.21 -6.11 -7.47
CA GLY A 20 24.37 -6.68 -8.80
C GLY A 20 23.11 -6.56 -9.66
N VAL A 21 23.21 -7.05 -10.90
CA VAL A 21 22.13 -6.95 -11.89
C VAL A 21 20.89 -7.71 -11.42
N LEU A 22 19.74 -7.02 -11.43
CA LEU A 22 18.46 -7.59 -11.00
C LEU A 22 17.55 -7.89 -12.21
N PRO A 23 16.78 -8.99 -12.20
CA PRO A 23 15.77 -9.23 -13.21
C PRO A 23 14.72 -8.10 -13.25
N LYS A 24 14.42 -7.58 -14.45
CA LYS A 24 13.48 -6.46 -14.64
C LYS A 24 12.09 -6.71 -14.05
N HIS A 25 11.59 -7.94 -14.14
CA HIS A 25 10.26 -8.28 -13.61
C HIS A 25 10.25 -8.19 -12.07
N LEU A 26 11.34 -8.53 -11.39
CA LEU A 26 11.46 -8.48 -9.94
C LEU A 26 11.36 -7.04 -9.43
N MET A 27 12.07 -6.11 -10.07
CA MET A 27 11.95 -4.67 -9.78
C MET A 27 10.52 -4.16 -9.99
N ARG A 28 9.85 -4.60 -11.06
CA ARG A 28 8.45 -4.23 -11.35
C ARG A 28 7.47 -4.79 -10.31
N ILE A 29 7.69 -6.01 -9.83
CA ILE A 29 6.87 -6.59 -8.76
C ILE A 29 7.04 -5.80 -7.47
N LEU A 30 8.28 -5.49 -7.08
CA LEU A 30 8.53 -4.69 -5.88
C LEU A 30 7.96 -3.26 -5.99
N ASN A 31 7.96 -2.65 -7.19
CA ASN A 31 7.25 -1.40 -7.45
C ASN A 31 5.73 -1.58 -7.28
N LEU A 32 5.15 -2.62 -7.88
CA LEU A 32 3.71 -2.90 -7.83
C LEU A 32 3.23 -3.12 -6.39
N GLN A 33 4.05 -3.78 -5.58
CA GLN A 33 3.78 -4.05 -4.17
C GLN A 33 4.09 -2.85 -3.25
N GLY A 34 4.61 -1.75 -3.81
CA GLY A 34 4.89 -0.53 -3.06
C GLY A 34 6.12 -0.60 -2.16
N TYR A 35 7.03 -1.54 -2.41
CA TYR A 35 8.28 -1.67 -1.66
C TYR A 35 9.41 -0.78 -2.21
N SER A 36 9.36 -0.44 -3.49
CA SER A 36 10.35 0.46 -4.09
C SER A 36 10.37 1.82 -3.41
N SER A 37 11.56 2.33 -3.09
CA SER A 37 11.72 3.63 -2.43
C SER A 37 11.00 3.73 -1.07
N CYS A 38 10.71 2.59 -0.43
CA CYS A 38 10.03 2.50 0.85
C CYS A 38 10.92 1.81 1.89
N ASP A 39 11.03 2.39 3.08
CA ASP A 39 11.85 1.85 4.17
C ASP A 39 11.39 0.46 4.65
N ALA A 40 10.11 0.12 4.42
CA ALA A 40 9.56 -1.21 4.68
C ALA A 40 10.29 -2.33 3.91
N LEU A 41 11.03 -1.99 2.84
CA LEU A 41 11.88 -2.92 2.12
C LEU A 41 13.00 -3.49 3.00
N ALA A 42 13.49 -2.73 4.01
CA ALA A 42 14.49 -3.20 4.96
C ALA A 42 13.97 -4.31 5.90
N GLU A 43 12.65 -4.37 6.09
CA GLU A 43 11.98 -5.29 7.01
C GLU A 43 11.53 -6.59 6.33
N VAL A 44 11.65 -6.69 5.01
CA VAL A 44 11.23 -7.86 4.24
C VAL A 44 12.00 -9.11 4.68
N LYS A 45 11.22 -10.14 5.07
CA LYS A 45 11.66 -11.48 5.45
C LYS A 45 11.13 -12.51 4.46
N ASP A 46 11.57 -13.75 4.63
CA ASP A 46 11.18 -14.86 3.75
C ASP A 46 9.66 -15.09 3.69
N SER A 47 8.97 -14.89 4.82
CA SER A 47 7.51 -14.94 4.90
C SER A 47 6.85 -13.89 4.01
N ASP A 48 7.41 -12.68 3.95
CA ASP A 48 6.88 -11.59 3.14
C ASP A 48 7.08 -11.87 1.65
N VAL A 49 8.18 -12.52 1.25
CA VAL A 49 8.38 -12.97 -0.13
C VAL A 49 7.29 -13.97 -0.56
N THR A 50 6.90 -14.87 0.37
CA THR A 50 5.79 -15.81 0.15
C THR A 50 4.44 -15.08 0.05
N GLN A 51 4.24 -14.04 0.84
CA GLN A 51 3.04 -13.21 0.75
C GLN A 51 2.98 -12.44 -0.58
N ILE A 52 4.08 -11.81 -1.01
CA ILE A 52 4.17 -11.12 -2.30
C ILE A 52 3.84 -12.08 -3.44
N GLN A 53 4.37 -13.31 -3.41
CA GLN A 53 4.03 -14.32 -4.40
C GLN A 53 2.54 -14.63 -4.43
N SER A 54 1.90 -14.71 -3.26
CA SER A 54 0.47 -14.97 -3.13
C SER A 54 -0.36 -13.80 -3.66
N ASP A 55 0.07 -12.57 -3.37
CA ASP A 55 -0.57 -11.35 -3.87
C ASP A 55 -0.47 -11.25 -5.40
N MET A 56 0.67 -11.64 -5.97
CA MET A 56 0.84 -11.70 -7.43
C MET A 56 -0.15 -12.68 -8.07
N ARG A 57 -0.34 -13.87 -7.49
CA ARG A 57 -1.36 -14.82 -7.97
C ARG A 57 -2.77 -14.26 -7.81
N LEU A 58 -3.07 -13.66 -6.66
CA LEU A 58 -4.39 -13.05 -6.43
C LEU A 58 -4.71 -11.94 -7.44
N LEU A 59 -3.71 -11.16 -7.85
CA LEU A 59 -3.85 -10.09 -8.84
C LEU A 59 -3.84 -10.60 -10.28
N ALA A 60 -3.50 -11.86 -10.53
CA ALA A 60 -3.32 -12.41 -11.86
C ALA A 60 -4.57 -12.27 -12.77
N PRO A 61 -5.81 -12.57 -12.34
CA PRO A 61 -6.99 -12.39 -13.18
C PRO A 61 -7.21 -10.94 -13.58
N VAL A 62 -7.01 -10.00 -12.65
CA VAL A 62 -7.17 -8.57 -12.89
C VAL A 62 -6.10 -8.06 -13.86
N LYS A 63 -4.84 -8.48 -13.68
CA LYS A 63 -3.74 -8.08 -14.56
C LYS A 63 -3.93 -8.64 -15.97
N LYS A 64 -4.36 -9.89 -16.10
CA LYS A 64 -4.62 -10.54 -17.40
C LYS A 64 -5.73 -9.84 -18.20
N ALA A 65 -6.71 -9.26 -17.51
CA ALA A 65 -7.80 -8.50 -18.14
C ALA A 65 -7.40 -7.08 -18.56
N CYS A 66 -6.36 -6.50 -17.95
CA CYS A 66 -6.01 -5.09 -18.15
C CYS A 66 -4.68 -4.86 -18.87
N LEU A 67 -3.82 -5.87 -18.97
CA LEU A 67 -2.49 -5.78 -19.57
C LEU A 67 -2.42 -6.57 -20.87
N GLY A 68 -1.68 -6.04 -21.85
CA GLY A 68 -1.32 -6.77 -23.07
C GLY A 68 -0.30 -7.88 -22.81
N THR A 69 -0.10 -8.75 -23.80
CA THR A 69 0.81 -9.90 -23.73
C THR A 69 2.24 -9.50 -23.32
N ASP A 70 2.76 -8.41 -23.87
CA ASP A 70 4.12 -7.96 -23.56
C ASP A 70 4.24 -7.41 -22.14
N GLU A 71 3.21 -6.71 -21.65
CA GLU A 71 3.14 -6.20 -20.28
C GLU A 71 3.02 -7.34 -19.27
N MET A 72 2.25 -8.38 -19.60
CA MET A 72 2.18 -9.61 -18.82
C MET A 72 3.54 -10.32 -18.75
N ARG A 73 4.24 -10.47 -19.89
CA ARG A 73 5.62 -11.01 -19.94
C ARG A 73 6.59 -10.18 -19.12
N ASN A 74 6.41 -8.86 -19.16
CA ASN A 74 7.21 -7.91 -18.43
C ASN A 74 7.03 -8.00 -16.90
N LEU A 75 5.86 -8.41 -16.41
CA LEU A 75 5.54 -8.50 -14.99
C LEU A 75 5.72 -9.91 -14.42
N TYR A 76 5.29 -10.94 -15.15
CA TYR A 76 5.31 -12.34 -14.69
C TYR A 76 6.43 -13.19 -15.30
N GLY A 77 7.21 -12.63 -16.23
CA GLY A 77 8.30 -13.35 -16.90
C GLY A 77 7.79 -14.61 -17.62
N GLN A 78 8.39 -15.75 -17.29
CA GLN A 78 8.01 -17.06 -17.84
C GLN A 78 6.59 -17.50 -17.46
N PHE A 79 5.98 -16.92 -16.42
CA PHE A 79 4.63 -17.26 -15.96
C PHE A 79 3.53 -16.42 -16.63
N ALA A 80 3.84 -15.60 -17.64
CA ALA A 80 2.87 -14.68 -18.24
C ALA A 80 1.62 -15.36 -18.82
N THR A 81 1.76 -16.58 -19.34
CA THR A 81 0.63 -17.38 -19.88
C THR A 81 -0.22 -17.98 -18.76
N SER A 82 0.41 -18.36 -17.64
CA SER A 82 -0.19 -19.00 -16.47
C SER A 82 0.21 -18.29 -15.16
N PRO A 83 -0.20 -17.03 -14.96
CA PRO A 83 0.22 -16.21 -13.81
C PRO A 83 -0.28 -16.74 -12.46
N GLU A 84 -1.33 -17.55 -12.44
CA GLU A 84 -1.82 -18.26 -11.26
C GLU A 84 -0.77 -19.22 -10.67
N SER A 85 0.14 -19.72 -11.50
CA SER A 85 1.24 -20.60 -11.11
C SER A 85 2.52 -19.84 -10.75
N PHE A 86 2.47 -18.50 -10.68
CA PHE A 86 3.63 -17.66 -10.43
C PHE A 86 4.37 -18.10 -9.16
N ILE A 87 5.68 -18.29 -9.28
CA ILE A 87 6.59 -18.49 -8.15
C ILE A 87 7.82 -17.62 -8.33
N PHE A 88 8.37 -17.15 -7.21
CA PHE A 88 9.76 -16.70 -7.22
C PHE A 88 10.68 -17.90 -7.22
N LEU A 89 11.63 -17.92 -8.14
CA LEU A 89 12.72 -18.89 -8.12
C LEU A 89 13.61 -18.64 -6.90
N ASN A 90 14.34 -19.67 -6.46
CA ASN A 90 15.20 -19.56 -5.27
C ASN A 90 16.21 -18.39 -5.38
N GLY A 91 16.78 -18.17 -6.57
CA GLY A 91 17.68 -17.04 -6.82
C GLY A 91 16.99 -15.67 -6.66
N GLU A 92 15.75 -15.54 -7.13
CA GLU A 92 14.95 -14.33 -6.99
C GLU A 92 14.56 -14.07 -5.54
N ARG A 93 14.21 -15.11 -4.79
CA ARG A 93 13.93 -15.00 -3.35
C ARG A 93 15.16 -14.50 -2.59
N LYS A 94 16.34 -15.07 -2.87
CA LYS A 94 17.61 -14.59 -2.30
C LYS A 94 17.93 -13.15 -2.70
N ALA A 95 17.64 -12.77 -3.95
CA ALA A 95 17.85 -11.40 -4.41
C ALA A 95 16.98 -10.39 -3.64
N ILE A 96 15.69 -10.70 -3.42
CA ILE A 96 14.79 -9.84 -2.63
C ILE A 96 15.31 -9.67 -1.20
N LEU A 97 15.72 -10.77 -0.56
CA LEU A 97 16.29 -10.73 0.79
C LEU A 97 17.61 -9.96 0.84
N LYS A 98 18.44 -10.05 -0.21
CA LYS A 98 19.69 -9.28 -0.31
C LYS A 98 19.43 -7.78 -0.47
N ILE A 99 18.43 -7.41 -1.28
CA ILE A 99 17.96 -6.02 -1.37
C ILE A 99 17.54 -5.52 0.03
N ALA A 100 16.73 -6.29 0.75
CA ALA A 100 16.30 -5.94 2.11
C ALA A 100 17.49 -5.77 3.08
N GLU A 101 18.47 -6.67 3.03
CA GLU A 101 19.71 -6.59 3.81
C GLU A 101 20.52 -5.33 3.49
N VAL A 102 20.67 -5.00 2.21
CA VAL A 102 21.40 -3.81 1.76
C VAL A 102 20.68 -2.53 2.17
N VAL A 103 19.37 -2.46 2.03
CA VAL A 103 18.58 -1.31 2.52
C VAL A 103 18.68 -1.20 4.05
N ARG A 104 18.67 -2.32 4.77
CA ARG A 104 18.87 -2.31 6.24
C ARG A 104 20.25 -1.82 6.65
N LYS A 105 21.28 -2.11 5.84
CA LYS A 105 22.66 -1.70 6.10
C LYS A 105 22.91 -0.23 5.79
N TYR A 106 22.39 0.29 4.67
CA TYR A 106 22.70 1.65 4.18
C TYR A 106 21.57 2.66 4.39
N GLY A 107 20.35 2.20 4.71
CA GLY A 107 19.14 3.00 4.74
C GLY A 107 18.56 3.26 3.36
N ILE A 108 17.24 3.47 3.27
CA ILE A 108 16.56 3.70 1.99
C ILE A 108 17.04 4.96 1.28
N HIS A 109 17.40 6.00 2.04
CA HIS A 109 17.86 7.30 1.50
C HIS A 109 19.17 7.22 0.71
N HIS A 110 20.01 6.21 0.95
CA HIS A 110 21.24 6.01 0.16
C HIS A 110 20.96 5.75 -1.33
N PHE A 111 19.76 5.22 -1.61
CA PHE A 111 19.31 4.84 -2.94
C PHE A 111 18.33 5.84 -3.54
N LEU A 112 18.12 7.00 -2.92
CA LEU A 112 17.22 8.03 -3.43
C LEU A 112 18.04 9.24 -3.91
N PRO A 113 17.59 9.96 -4.95
CA PRO A 113 18.30 11.12 -5.45
C PRO A 113 18.41 12.18 -4.35
N GLY A 114 19.57 12.84 -4.28
CA GLY A 114 20.03 13.57 -3.10
C GLY A 114 19.05 14.57 -2.52
N THR A 115 18.61 14.31 -1.29
CA THR A 115 18.46 15.35 -0.27
C THR A 115 19.85 15.70 0.27
N SER A 116 20.70 16.32 -0.53
CA SER A 116 21.99 16.82 -0.02
C SER A 116 21.74 18.05 0.85
N GLY A 117 21.75 17.87 2.17
CA GLY A 117 21.49 18.94 3.12
C GLY A 117 21.62 18.54 4.60
N LYS A 118 22.87 18.30 5.01
CA LYS A 118 23.45 18.20 6.38
C LYS A 118 23.42 16.83 7.09
N PRO A 119 24.56 16.44 7.71
CA PRO A 119 24.57 15.41 8.74
C PRO A 119 23.66 15.89 9.88
N CYS A 120 22.81 14.99 10.39
CA CYS A 120 22.04 15.27 11.59
C CYS A 120 22.99 15.18 12.79
N THR A 121 23.79 16.23 13.00
CA THR A 121 24.36 16.54 14.31
C THR A 121 23.25 17.16 15.15
N ASP A 122 22.99 16.51 16.30
CA ASP A 122 22.18 16.96 17.42
C ASP A 122 20.68 17.16 17.17
N PHE A 123 19.94 16.04 17.23
CA PHE A 123 18.53 16.08 17.62
C PHE A 123 18.42 16.52 19.08
N ARG A 124 18.33 17.83 19.30
CA ARG A 124 17.84 18.40 20.56
C ARG A 124 16.30 18.30 20.56
N PRO A 125 15.66 17.60 21.50
CA PRO A 125 14.21 17.42 21.47
C PRO A 125 13.54 18.72 21.90
N SER A 126 12.91 19.42 20.96
CA SER A 126 11.93 20.46 21.27
C SER A 126 10.96 20.64 20.09
N ALA A 127 10.15 19.62 19.82
CA ALA A 127 8.92 19.79 19.04
C ALA A 127 7.74 19.69 20.02
N LYS A 128 6.94 20.75 20.13
CA LYS A 128 5.73 20.75 20.97
C LYS A 128 4.73 19.73 20.39
N SER A 129 3.96 19.06 21.23
CA SER A 129 3.02 17.99 20.80
C SER A 129 2.00 18.46 19.74
N SER A 130 1.64 19.75 19.76
CA SER A 130 0.76 20.39 18.77
C SER A 130 1.31 20.30 17.34
N ASP A 131 2.61 20.54 17.15
CA ASP A 131 3.22 20.55 15.81
C ASP A 131 3.20 19.15 15.17
N LEU A 132 3.29 18.12 16.00
CA LEU A 132 3.27 16.72 15.55
C LEU A 132 1.87 16.26 15.16
N ALA A 133 0.82 16.79 15.80
CA ALA A 133 -0.56 16.52 15.46
C ALA A 133 -0.91 17.10 14.09
N ASP A 134 -0.49 18.33 13.80
CA ASP A 134 -0.71 18.97 12.50
C ASP A 134 0.02 18.24 11.37
N VAL A 135 1.26 17.79 11.62
CA VAL A 135 2.02 16.97 10.67
C VAL A 135 1.31 15.66 10.38
N LEU A 136 0.72 15.02 11.39
CA LEU A 136 -0.05 13.78 11.23
C LEU A 136 -1.31 14.00 10.38
N LEU A 137 -2.11 15.02 10.68
CA LEU A 137 -3.32 15.36 9.93
C LEU A 137 -3.01 15.72 8.48
N ARG A 138 -1.98 16.54 8.26
CA ARG A 138 -1.50 16.90 6.92
C ARG A 138 -1.14 15.65 6.13
N LYS A 139 -0.45 14.68 6.75
CA LYS A 139 -0.05 13.44 6.09
C LYS A 139 -1.24 12.57 5.68
N ILE A 140 -2.29 12.51 6.50
CA ILE A 140 -3.55 11.84 6.13
C ILE A 140 -4.15 12.53 4.91
N LYS A 141 -4.24 13.86 4.91
CA LYS A 141 -4.79 14.63 3.78
C LYS A 141 -3.96 14.42 2.51
N THR A 142 -2.63 14.43 2.60
CA THR A 142 -1.73 14.15 1.47
C THR A 142 -1.90 12.73 0.94
N TYR A 143 -2.08 11.73 1.81
CA TYR A 143 -2.28 10.34 1.40
C TYR A 143 -3.53 10.17 0.51
N TYR A 144 -4.65 10.78 0.89
CA TYR A 144 -5.87 10.73 0.06
C TYR A 144 -5.80 11.67 -1.13
N GLY A 145 -5.17 12.85 -0.99
CA GLY A 145 -5.03 13.83 -2.07
C GLY A 145 -4.20 13.31 -3.24
N SER A 146 -3.13 12.55 -2.95
CA SER A 146 -2.33 11.86 -3.97
C SER A 146 -3.08 10.74 -4.70
N ARG A 147 -4.25 10.32 -4.19
CA ARG A 147 -5.13 9.31 -4.77
C ARG A 147 -6.47 9.91 -5.18
N ARG A 148 -6.48 11.21 -5.50
CA ARG A 148 -7.67 11.94 -5.90
C ARG A 148 -8.31 11.28 -7.12
N VAL A 149 -9.63 11.09 -7.01
CA VAL A 149 -10.49 10.66 -8.11
C VAL A 149 -11.54 11.74 -8.29
N ASP A 150 -11.74 12.21 -9.52
CA ASP A 150 -12.72 13.26 -9.83
C ASP A 150 -14.16 12.71 -9.78
N THR A 151 -14.62 12.48 -8.55
CA THR A 151 -15.99 12.06 -8.22
C THR A 151 -16.52 12.94 -7.11
N ILE A 152 -17.84 13.19 -7.14
CA ILE A 152 -18.53 13.94 -6.08
C ILE A 152 -18.33 13.24 -4.72
N ASP A 153 -18.38 11.91 -4.70
CA ASP A 153 -18.17 11.11 -3.49
C ASP A 153 -16.78 11.32 -2.88
N PHE A 154 -15.72 11.31 -3.72
CA PHE A 154 -14.37 11.61 -3.25
C PHE A 154 -14.26 13.05 -2.76
N ALA A 155 -14.81 14.03 -3.49
CA ALA A 155 -14.76 15.43 -3.10
C ALA A 155 -15.45 15.67 -1.74
N CYS A 156 -16.64 15.08 -1.54
CA CYS A 156 -17.36 15.14 -0.28
C CYS A 156 -16.62 14.44 0.87
N PHE A 157 -16.01 13.29 0.61
CA PHE A 157 -15.17 12.60 1.60
C PHE A 157 -13.92 13.42 1.95
N PHE A 158 -13.20 13.92 0.94
CA PHE A 158 -11.94 14.64 1.10
C PHE A 158 -12.13 15.94 1.88
N ALA A 159 -13.23 16.67 1.64
CA ALA A 159 -13.59 17.84 2.43
C ALA A 159 -13.83 17.52 3.92
N LYS A 160 -14.41 16.34 4.22
CA LYS A 160 -14.64 15.91 5.61
C LYS A 160 -13.35 15.58 6.37
N LEU A 161 -12.22 15.38 5.67
CA LEU A 161 -10.92 15.19 6.33
C LEU A 161 -10.47 16.45 7.10
N ASP A 162 -10.95 17.64 6.72
CA ASP A 162 -10.66 18.88 7.46
C ASP A 162 -11.32 18.94 8.83
N GLY A 163 -12.33 18.08 9.08
CA GLY A 163 -12.96 17.94 10.39
C GLY A 163 -12.19 17.05 11.37
N LEU A 164 -11.12 16.36 10.94
CA LEU A 164 -10.35 15.47 11.82
C LEU A 164 -9.59 16.28 12.89
N THR A 165 -9.48 15.71 14.09
CA THR A 165 -8.60 16.23 15.14
C THR A 165 -7.59 15.16 15.56
N ALA A 166 -6.43 15.56 16.05
CA ALA A 166 -5.41 14.63 16.49
C ALA A 166 -4.75 15.10 17.79
N THR A 167 -4.39 14.14 18.64
CA THR A 167 -3.49 14.36 19.78
C THR A 167 -2.28 13.46 19.62
N VAL A 168 -1.10 13.94 20.04
CA VAL A 168 0.15 13.17 19.96
C VAL A 168 0.79 13.10 21.34
N SER A 169 1.13 11.88 21.74
CA SER A 169 1.86 11.58 22.97
C SER A 169 3.23 11.01 22.61
N ILE A 170 4.29 11.59 23.17
CA ILE A 170 5.65 11.07 23.07
C ILE A 170 5.86 10.16 24.27
N GLN A 171 6.31 8.93 24.02
CA GLN A 171 6.62 7.94 25.06
C GLN A 171 8.08 8.09 25.53
N GLU A 172 8.40 7.48 26.66
CA GLU A 172 9.73 7.52 27.29
C GLU A 172 10.84 6.95 26.38
N ASP A 173 10.50 6.00 25.51
CA ASP A 173 11.40 5.41 24.51
C ASP A 173 11.62 6.32 23.27
N GLY A 174 11.08 7.54 23.29
CA GLY A 174 11.15 8.50 22.18
C GLY A 174 10.16 8.21 21.04
N SER A 175 9.39 7.13 21.11
CA SER A 175 8.35 6.84 20.11
C SER A 175 7.16 7.78 20.28
N ALA A 176 6.48 8.10 19.17
CA ALA A 176 5.28 8.95 19.22
C ALA A 176 4.03 8.16 18.81
N ILE A 177 2.97 8.30 19.61
CA ILE A 177 1.65 7.75 19.35
C ILE A 177 0.70 8.91 19.05
N GLY A 178 0.03 8.84 17.91
CA GLY A 178 -1.00 9.78 17.50
C GLY A 178 -2.38 9.16 17.63
N MET A 179 -3.32 9.89 18.21
CA MET A 179 -4.72 9.51 18.33
C MET A 179 -5.53 10.45 17.45
N VAL A 180 -6.04 9.95 16.32
CA VAL A 180 -6.82 10.74 15.36
C VAL A 180 -8.31 10.49 15.58
N THR A 181 -9.05 11.53 15.94
CA THR A 181 -10.49 11.48 16.13
C THR A 181 -11.20 11.73 14.81
N CYS A 182 -11.96 10.73 14.38
CA CYS A 182 -12.74 10.76 13.16
C CYS A 182 -14.17 11.27 13.41
N LYS A 183 -14.41 12.54 13.07
CA LYS A 183 -15.74 13.19 13.19
C LYS A 183 -16.77 12.74 12.15
N MET A 184 -16.36 11.93 11.18
CA MET A 184 -17.28 11.31 10.21
C MET A 184 -18.05 10.14 10.84
N CYS A 185 -17.57 9.55 11.94
CA CYS A 185 -18.26 8.48 12.65
C CYS A 185 -19.27 9.03 13.66
N LYS A 186 -20.38 8.29 13.84
CA LYS A 186 -21.33 8.50 14.93
C LYS A 186 -21.51 7.19 15.70
N PRO A 187 -21.09 7.08 16.98
CA PRO A 187 -20.31 8.07 17.73
C PRO A 187 -18.91 8.29 17.14
N GLU A 188 -18.26 9.41 17.49
CA GLU A 188 -16.89 9.71 17.05
C GLU A 188 -15.94 8.56 17.43
N LYS A 189 -15.06 8.16 16.50
CA LYS A 189 -14.11 7.07 16.71
C LYS A 189 -12.69 7.62 16.69
N THR A 190 -11.87 7.18 17.63
CA THR A 190 -10.45 7.54 17.68
C THR A 190 -9.60 6.39 17.15
N VAL A 191 -8.70 6.70 16.21
CA VAL A 191 -7.82 5.75 15.55
C VAL A 191 -6.38 6.00 16.00
N LYS A 192 -5.76 4.95 16.55
CA LYS A 192 -4.36 4.98 16.99
C LYS A 192 -3.41 4.81 15.81
N LEU A 193 -2.44 5.72 15.70
CA LEU A 193 -1.39 5.74 14.70
C LEU A 193 -0.04 5.82 15.41
N LYS A 194 0.96 5.13 14.86
CA LYS A 194 2.31 5.11 15.41
C LYS A 194 3.25 5.86 14.50
N LYS A 195 4.19 6.60 15.09
CA LYS A 195 5.34 7.16 14.40
C LYS A 195 6.47 6.16 14.48
N THR A 196 7.07 5.82 13.34
CA THR A 196 8.24 4.94 13.30
C THR A 196 9.43 5.62 13.99
N PRO A 197 10.44 4.85 14.45
CA PRO A 197 11.70 5.41 14.95
C PRO A 197 12.37 6.38 13.95
N MET A 198 12.12 6.20 12.64
CA MET A 198 12.59 7.07 11.55
C MET A 198 11.71 8.31 11.32
N GLY A 199 10.75 8.59 12.23
CA GLY A 199 9.94 9.80 12.20
C GLY A 199 8.72 9.78 11.27
N THR A 200 8.38 8.64 10.67
CA THR A 200 7.27 8.51 9.70
C THR A 200 6.01 7.99 10.36
N TRP A 201 4.87 8.68 10.20
CA TRP A 201 3.57 8.15 10.65
C TRP A 201 3.07 7.00 9.78
N LEU A 202 2.68 5.89 10.44
CA LEU A 202 2.03 4.73 9.83
C LEU A 202 0.53 4.97 9.74
N LEU A 203 0.01 5.13 8.51
CA LEU A 203 -1.40 5.46 8.27
C LEU A 203 -2.33 4.25 8.15
N GLY A 204 -1.80 3.02 8.13
CA GLY A 204 -2.55 1.80 7.81
C GLY A 204 -3.84 1.62 8.62
N ASN A 205 -3.82 1.93 9.92
CA ASN A 205 -5.02 1.85 10.76
C ASN A 205 -6.09 2.86 10.34
N PHE A 206 -5.70 4.09 9.99
CA PHE A 206 -6.64 5.11 9.53
C PHE A 206 -7.17 4.79 8.13
N VAL A 207 -6.32 4.26 7.25
CA VAL A 207 -6.73 3.81 5.92
C VAL A 207 -7.73 2.66 6.01
N LYS A 208 -7.48 1.67 6.86
CA LYS A 208 -8.42 0.56 7.12
C LYS A 208 -9.75 1.09 7.67
N HIS A 209 -9.69 1.98 8.66
CA HIS A 209 -10.87 2.62 9.23
C HIS A 209 -11.70 3.35 8.16
N SER A 210 -11.05 4.20 7.38
CA SER A 210 -11.70 4.96 6.31
C SER A 210 -12.28 4.05 5.24
N SER A 211 -11.56 3.00 4.81
CA SER A 211 -12.06 2.04 3.83
C SER A 211 -13.30 1.29 4.31
N GLN A 212 -13.41 1.04 5.61
CA GLN A 212 -14.53 0.27 6.18
C GLN A 212 -15.78 1.13 6.40
N TYR A 213 -15.61 2.42 6.70
CA TYR A 213 -16.72 3.26 7.18
C TYR A 213 -17.00 4.52 6.35
N HIS A 214 -16.05 5.01 5.54
CA HIS A 214 -16.14 6.34 4.90
C HIS A 214 -15.86 6.32 3.41
N TYR A 215 -14.67 5.89 3.01
CA TYR A 215 -14.22 5.90 1.63
C TYR A 215 -13.13 4.86 1.41
N CYS A 216 -13.41 3.93 0.51
CA CYS A 216 -12.44 2.95 0.05
C CYS A 216 -11.68 3.54 -1.13
N VAL A 217 -10.35 3.67 -0.99
CA VAL A 217 -9.50 4.07 -2.10
C VAL A 217 -9.45 2.93 -3.11
N ARG A 218 -10.24 3.07 -4.17
CA ARG A 218 -10.20 2.14 -5.30
C ARG A 218 -8.96 2.45 -6.12
N ASN A 219 -8.00 1.53 -6.14
CA ASN A 219 -7.01 1.51 -7.21
C ASN A 219 -7.80 1.27 -8.51
N SER A 220 -7.94 2.31 -9.34
CA SER A 220 -8.86 2.37 -10.50
C SER A 220 -8.78 1.10 -11.40
N LYS A 221 -9.84 0.58 -12.02
CA LYS A 221 -11.03 1.18 -12.72
C LYS A 221 -12.19 0.15 -12.84
N PRO A 222 -13.21 0.36 -13.71
CA PRO A 222 -14.36 1.25 -13.65
C PRO A 222 -15.68 0.52 -13.29
N ASN A 223 -16.72 1.31 -13.07
CA ASN A 223 -18.07 0.91 -12.64
C ASN A 223 -18.79 0.09 -13.73
N MET A 224 -19.15 -1.18 -13.47
CA MET A 224 -20.09 -1.92 -14.30
C MET A 224 -21.48 -1.79 -13.66
N LYS A 225 -22.33 -0.98 -14.30
CA LYS A 225 -23.77 -0.85 -14.03
C LYS A 225 -24.39 -2.24 -13.85
N ARG A 226 -24.97 -2.52 -12.69
CA ARG A 226 -25.83 -3.68 -12.51
C ARG A 226 -27.27 -3.24 -12.82
N ASN A 227 -27.63 -3.29 -14.10
CA ASN A 227 -29.02 -3.58 -14.44
C ASN A 227 -29.29 -5.00 -13.96
N SER A 228 -30.23 -5.16 -13.03
CA SER A 228 -30.83 -6.47 -12.76
C SER A 228 -32.32 -6.28 -12.94
N ALA A 229 -32.79 -6.64 -14.13
CA ALA A 229 -34.16 -7.01 -14.36
C ALA A 229 -34.49 -8.18 -13.42
N GLU A 230 -35.53 -8.03 -12.61
CA GLU A 230 -36.13 -9.15 -11.89
C GLU A 230 -36.90 -9.99 -12.91
N ILE A 231 -36.28 -11.07 -13.36
CA ILE A 231 -37.00 -12.16 -14.04
C ILE A 231 -37.48 -13.11 -12.96
N VAL A 232 -38.79 -13.07 -12.76
CA VAL A 232 -39.63 -14.07 -12.07
C VAL A 232 -39.29 -15.48 -12.57
N THR A 233 -38.92 -16.40 -11.68
CA THR A 233 -39.17 -17.83 -11.89
C THR A 233 -39.43 -18.56 -10.56
N SER A 234 -40.72 -18.83 -10.36
CA SER A 234 -41.33 -19.98 -9.72
C SER A 234 -40.42 -21.14 -9.27
N THR A 235 -40.40 -21.39 -7.97
CA THR A 235 -39.96 -22.66 -7.35
C THR A 235 -40.99 -23.77 -7.54
N PRO A 236 -40.62 -24.99 -7.99
CA PRO A 236 -41.48 -26.17 -7.87
C PRO A 236 -41.30 -26.84 -6.48
N LYS A 237 -42.42 -27.05 -5.77
CA LYS A 237 -42.48 -27.73 -4.47
C LYS A 237 -42.15 -29.24 -4.61
N LYS A 238 -41.35 -29.72 -3.65
CA LYS A 238 -40.91 -31.12 -3.47
C LYS A 238 -42.08 -32.12 -3.35
N LYS A 239 -41.95 -33.23 -4.07
CA LYS A 239 -42.71 -34.48 -3.90
C LYS A 239 -42.61 -34.98 -2.45
N LYS A 240 -43.76 -35.24 -1.82
CA LYS A 240 -43.87 -36.02 -0.58
C LYS A 240 -44.30 -37.44 -0.95
N ILE A 241 -43.39 -38.38 -0.72
CA ILE A 241 -43.64 -39.82 -0.76
C ILE A 241 -44.49 -40.18 0.46
N ARG A 242 -45.60 -40.90 0.25
CA ARG A 242 -46.26 -41.74 1.27
C ARG A 242 -46.79 -42.99 0.58
N ASN A 243 -46.22 -44.13 0.97
CA ASN A 243 -46.73 -45.48 0.70
C ASN A 243 -47.33 -46.06 2.00
N ARG A 244 -48.18 -47.09 1.83
CA ARG A 244 -48.89 -47.96 2.80
C ARG A 244 -50.32 -47.50 3.15
N VAL A 245 -51.37 -48.33 3.09
CA VAL A 245 -51.59 -49.75 2.73
C VAL A 245 -52.86 -49.80 1.92
#